data_AF-A0A0H3WZV5-F1
#
_entry.id   AF-A0A0H3WZV5-F1
#
_cell.length_a   1.000
_cell.length_b   1.000
_cell.length_c   1.000
_cell.angle_alpha   90.00
_cell.angle_beta   90.00
_cell.angle_gamma   90.00
#
_symmetry.space_group_name_H-M   'P 1'
#
loop_
_entity.id
_entity.type
_entity.pdbx_description
1 polymer ?
#
loop_
_entity_poly.entity_id
_entity_poly.type
_entity_poly.pdbx_seq_one_letter_code
_entity_poly.pdbx_strand_id
1 'polypeptide(L)' 'MPVTNAIENINSQLRKIIKTRGHFPTDDAATKLLWLLPRNITAGWTRAAPDWKAAMNQFAILYAERFTHPYD' A
#
# COMPACT_ATOMS: atom_id res chain seq x y z
N MET A 1 -16.14 5.05 0.40
CA MET A 1 -15.65 3.76 -0.13
C MET A 1 -15.18 2.91 1.03
N PRO A 2 -15.66 1.68 1.21
CA PRO A 2 -15.20 0.83 2.29
C PRO A 2 -13.73 0.41 2.07
N VAL A 3 -13.03 0.21 3.19
CA VAL A 3 -11.58 -0.06 3.33
C VAL A 3 -11.15 -1.37 2.64
N THR A 4 -12.11 -2.22 2.24
CA THR A 4 -11.90 -3.52 1.57
C THR A 4 -11.22 -3.42 0.21
N ASN A 5 -11.45 -2.35 -0.55
CA ASN A 5 -10.92 -2.22 -1.91
C ASN A 5 -9.38 -2.14 -1.98
N ALA A 6 -8.69 -1.59 -0.98
CA ALA A 6 -7.25 -1.35 -1.09
C ALA A 6 -6.44 -2.64 -0.95
N ILE A 7 -6.70 -3.42 0.11
CA ILE A 7 -6.01 -4.68 0.38
C ILE A 7 -6.36 -5.73 -0.68
N GLU A 8 -7.63 -5.81 -1.07
CA GLU A 8 -8.08 -6.73 -2.12
C GLU A 8 -7.44 -6.42 -3.47
N ASN A 9 -7.28 -5.12 -3.81
CA ASN A 9 -6.63 -4.69 -5.03
C ASN A 9 -5.15 -5.15 -5.05
N ILE A 10 -4.41 -4.94 -3.95
CA ILE A 10 -3.02 -5.43 -3.82
C ILE A 10 -2.97 -6.95 -4.00
N ASN A 11 -3.84 -7.69 -3.30
CA ASN A 11 -3.90 -9.15 -3.40
C ASN A 11 -4.27 -9.64 -4.81
N SER A 12 -5.14 -8.91 -5.52
CA SER A 12 -5.50 -9.21 -6.90
C SER A 12 -4.31 -9.03 -7.86
N GLN A 13 -3.59 -7.91 -7.74
CA GLN A 13 -2.40 -7.64 -8.54
C GLN A 13 -1.28 -8.66 -8.27
N LEU A 14 -1.09 -9.04 -7.00
CA LEU A 14 -0.15 -10.09 -6.60
C LEU A 14 -0.48 -11.43 -7.28
N ARG A 15 -1.74 -11.89 -7.16
CA ARG A 15 -2.19 -13.13 -7.81
C ARG A 15 -2.00 -13.10 -9.32
N LYS A 16 -2.27 -11.96 -9.98
CA LYS A 16 -2.11 -11.81 -11.43
C LYS A 16 -0.65 -12.04 -11.84
N ILE A 17 0.30 -11.39 -11.17
CA ILE A 17 1.73 -11.49 -11.52
C ILE A 17 2.28 -12.90 -11.24
N ILE A 18 1.90 -13.52 -10.12
CA ILE A 18 2.31 -14.90 -9.79
C ILE A 18 1.79 -15.87 -10.87
N LYS A 19 0.51 -15.77 -11.25
CA LYS A 19 -0.08 -16.59 -12.32
C LYS A 19 0.63 -16.41 -13.66
N THR A 20 1.05 -15.19 -14.01
CA THR A 20 1.75 -14.90 -15.28
C THR A 20 3.19 -15.42 -15.29
N ARG A 21 3.89 -15.42 -14.15
CA ARG A 21 5.31 -15.85 -14.07
C ARG A 21 5.49 -17.36 -13.96
N GLY A 22 4.53 -18.10 -13.42
CA GLY A 22 4.61 -19.56 -13.34
C GLY A 22 5.69 -20.08 -12.38
N HIS A 23 6.54 -20.99 -12.84
CA HIS A 23 7.59 -21.64 -12.04
C HIS A 23 8.81 -20.72 -11.82
N PHE A 24 9.26 -20.63 -10.57
CA PHE A 24 10.49 -19.93 -10.22
C PHE A 24 11.66 -20.93 -10.18
N PRO A 25 12.77 -20.64 -10.87
CA PRO A 25 13.93 -21.54 -10.92
C PRO A 25 14.71 -21.57 -9.59
N THR A 26 14.58 -20.54 -8.75
CA THR A 26 15.22 -20.43 -7.43
C THR A 26 14.36 -19.60 -6.48
N ASP A 27 14.56 -19.80 -5.17
CA ASP A 27 13.89 -19.02 -4.12
C ASP A 27 14.28 -17.54 -4.16
N ASP A 28 15.51 -17.22 -4.57
CA ASP A 28 15.97 -15.84 -4.76
C ASP A 28 15.18 -15.12 -5.86
N ALA A 29 14.85 -15.82 -6.95
CA ALA A 29 14.04 -15.25 -8.02
C ALA A 29 12.61 -14.93 -7.56
N ALA A 30 12.03 -15.79 -6.71
CA ALA A 30 10.72 -15.57 -6.09
C ALA A 30 10.78 -14.40 -5.10
N THR A 31 11.82 -14.34 -4.26
CA THR A 31 12.03 -13.28 -3.26
C THR A 31 12.19 -11.91 -3.92
N LYS A 32 12.99 -11.84 -4.98
CA LYS A 32 13.17 -10.61 -5.75
C LYS A 32 11.85 -10.13 -6.38
N LEU A 33 11.00 -11.06 -6.82
CA LEU A 33 9.68 -10.71 -7.33
C LEU A 33 8.76 -10.18 -6.24
N LEU A 34 8.73 -10.81 -5.06
CA LEU A 34 7.97 -10.32 -3.90
C LEU A 34 8.41 -8.91 -3.49
N TRP A 35 9.70 -8.58 -3.62
CA TRP A 35 10.20 -7.24 -3.33
C TRP A 35 9.85 -6.20 -4.42
N LEU A 36 10.00 -6.55 -5.70
CA LEU A 36 9.73 -5.63 -6.82
C LEU A 36 8.24 -5.30 -6.97
N LEU A 37 7.37 -6.23 -6.58
CA LEU A 37 5.95 -6.19 -6.89
C LEU A 37 5.22 -5.05 -6.15
N PRO A 38 5.34 -4.87 -4.82
CA PRO A 38 4.80 -3.71 -4.12
C PRO A 38 5.32 -2.41 -4.71
N ARG A 39 6.62 -2.35 -5.04
CA ARG A 39 7.26 -1.15 -5.59
C ARG A 39 6.66 -0.72 -6.93
N ASN A 40 6.39 -1.68 -7.81
CA ASN A 40 5.70 -1.43 -9.08
C ASN A 40 4.23 -1.03 -8.88
N ILE A 41 3.52 -1.66 -7.93
CA ILE A 41 2.13 -1.30 -7.60
C ILE A 41 2.07 0.14 -7.10
N THR A 42 2.95 0.51 -6.15
CA THR A 42 2.97 1.83 -5.53
C THR A 42 3.43 2.93 -6.49
N ALA A 43 4.18 2.60 -7.54
CA ALA A 43 4.60 3.59 -8.54
C ALA A 43 3.40 4.22 -9.29
N GLY A 44 2.28 3.50 -9.39
CA GLY A 44 1.03 4.02 -9.98
C GLY A 44 0.17 4.83 -9.00
N TRP A 45 0.51 4.88 -7.72
CA TRP A 45 -0.27 5.58 -6.70
C TRP A 45 0.09 7.06 -6.65
N THR A 46 -0.32 7.80 -7.68
CA THR A 46 -0.05 9.23 -7.81
C THR A 46 -1.13 10.11 -7.19
N ARG A 47 -2.31 9.55 -6.90
CA ARG A 47 -3.44 10.28 -6.32
C ARG A 47 -3.50 10.10 -4.81
N ALA A 48 -3.66 11.22 -4.10
CA ALA A 48 -4.02 11.21 -2.70
C ALA A 48 -5.38 10.54 -2.48
N ALA A 49 -5.60 9.99 -1.30
CA ALA A 49 -6.90 9.47 -0.91
C ALA A 49 -7.97 10.58 -1.04
N PRO A 50 -9.17 10.27 -1.56
CA PRO A 50 -10.28 11.22 -1.55
C PRO A 50 -10.53 11.75 -0.14
N ASP A 51 -10.85 13.03 -0.03
CA ASP A 51 -11.18 13.70 1.23
C ASP A 51 -10.10 13.65 2.32
N TRP A 52 -8.84 13.38 1.93
CA TRP A 52 -7.71 13.27 2.87
C TRP A 52 -7.59 14.49 3.79
N LYS A 53 -7.83 15.70 3.28
CA LYS A 53 -7.79 16.93 4.09
C LYS A 53 -8.84 16.94 5.21
N ALA A 54 -10.05 16.44 4.93
CA ALA A 54 -11.10 16.35 5.94
C ALA A 54 -10.79 15.29 6.99
N ALA A 55 -10.27 14.13 6.57
CA ALA A 55 -9.81 13.09 7.48
C ALA A 55 -8.65 13.57 8.37
N MET A 56 -7.71 14.33 7.79
CA MET A 56 -6.57 14.89 8.54
C MET A 56 -7.02 15.81 9.68
N ASN A 57 -8.04 16.65 9.45
CA ASN A 57 -8.59 17.50 10.50
C ASN A 57 -9.16 16.68 11.67
N GLN A 58 -9.80 15.53 11.38
CA GLN A 58 -10.30 14.62 12.42
C GLN A 58 -9.14 14.00 13.21
N PHE A 59 -8.05 13.60 12.53
CA PHE A 59 -6.85 13.09 13.21
C PHE A 59 -6.18 14.15 14.07
N ALA A 60 -6.13 15.40 13.63
CA ALA A 60 -5.56 16.51 14.41
C ALA A 60 -6.35 16.82 15.68
N ILE A 61 -7.67 16.57 15.70
CA ILE A 61 -8.50 16.70 16.90
C ILE A 61 -8.26 15.52 17.86
N LEU A 62 -8.24 14.29 17.33
CA LEU A 62 -8.16 13.07 18.15
C LEU A 62 -6.75 12.78 18.69
N TYR A 63 -5.72 13.20 17.97
CA TYR A 63 -4.31 12.90 18.27
C TYR A 63 -3.46 14.18 18.25
N ALA A 64 -4.01 15.26 18.82
CA ALA A 64 -3.42 16.60 18.76
C ALA A 64 -1.94 16.61 19.21
N GLU A 65 -1.61 15.83 20.23
CA GLU A 65 -0.25 15.71 20.76
C GLU A 65 0.76 15.22 19.71
N ARG A 66 0.35 14.37 18.76
CA ARG A 66 1.25 13.86 17.70
C ARG A 66 1.54 14.87 16.59
N PHE A 67 0.76 15.95 16.53
CA PHE A 67 0.97 17.04 15.57
C PHE A 67 1.77 18.20 16.16
N THR A 68 1.73 18.36 17.49
CA THR A 68 2.38 19.48 18.19
C THR A 68 3.67 19.08 18.92
N HIS A 69 3.81 17.81 19.31
CA HIS A 69 5.01 17.27 19.93
C HIS A 69 5.43 15.96 19.24
N PRO A 70 6.18 16.05 18.12
CA PRO A 70 6.47 14.88 17.28
C PRO A 70 7.47 13.87 17.89
N TYR A 71 8.07 14.18 19.05
CA TYR A 71 9.08 13.36 19.71
C TYR A 71 8.87 13.31 21.23
N ASP A 72 7.79 12.65 21.65
CA ASP A 72 7.70 11.98 22.96
C ASP A 72 7.67 10.46 22.75
#